data_AF-A0A672S7E2-F1
#
_entry.id   AF-A0A672S7E2-F1
#
_cell.length_a   1.000
_cell.length_b   1.000
_cell.length_c   1.000
_cell.angle_alpha   90.00
_cell.angle_beta   90.00
_cell.angle_gamma   90.00
#
_symmetry.space_group_name_H-M   'P 1'
#
loop_
_entity.id
_entity.type
_entity.pdbx_description
1 polymer ?
#
loop_
_entity_poly.entity_id
_entity_poly.type
_entity_poly.pdbx_seq_one_letter_code
_entity_poly.pdbx_strand_id
1 'polypeptide(L)'
;MAGCPRLSLPGLFVLLIAASLTHGQSCPQSCDCIPHQRAVMCQNKRLGSIPGGIPTDTWLLDLSGNSLRWVEYNDLATLSRLEELDLSENLISVLEPNAFSSLLNLRVLRMRSNQLKLVPMGAFSRLTNLTTLDLSGNKLVILLDFTFQDLKNLRNLEVGDNDLVYISNKAFLGLVGLRELTIERCNLTSITGQSLSYLRGLVTLRLRYLSIAFHFVHFTKFHETSTHATFLIRLLMQ
;
A
#
# COMPACT_ATOMS: atom_id res chain seq x y z
N MET A 1 85.58 -9.50 11.83
CA MET A 1 84.36 -9.66 11.01
C MET A 1 83.16 -9.67 11.94
N ALA A 2 82.27 -8.67 11.80
CA ALA A 2 80.84 -8.64 12.13
C ALA A 2 80.49 -7.21 12.56
N GLY A 3 79.83 -6.49 11.66
CA GLY A 3 79.50 -5.08 11.79
C GLY A 3 78.29 -4.81 12.68
N CYS A 4 78.26 -3.61 13.25
CA CYS A 4 77.02 -2.94 13.67
C CYS A 4 76.15 -2.60 12.46
N PRO A 5 74.83 -2.53 12.66
CA PRO A 5 74.11 -1.37 12.14
C PRO A 5 73.20 -0.69 13.18
N ARG A 6 72.87 0.55 12.84
CA ARG A 6 72.23 1.62 13.63
C ARG A 6 70.70 1.47 13.75
N LEU A 7 70.20 1.92 14.91
CA LEU A 7 68.99 2.71 15.21
C LEU A 7 67.79 2.71 14.23
N SER A 8 66.59 2.36 14.74
CA SER A 8 65.41 3.24 14.75
C SER A 8 64.26 2.65 15.62
N LEU A 9 63.70 3.48 16.50
CA LEU A 9 62.41 3.35 17.21
C LEU A 9 61.57 4.58 16.78
N PRO A 10 60.23 4.65 16.93
CA PRO A 10 59.24 3.61 17.21
C PRO A 10 58.02 3.69 16.25
N GLY A 11 57.56 2.56 15.71
CA GLY A 11 56.28 2.49 15.00
C GLY A 11 55.18 2.07 15.96
N LEU A 12 54.51 3.02 16.61
CA LEU A 12 53.28 2.77 17.36
C LEU A 12 52.17 2.42 16.35
N PHE A 13 52.05 1.14 15.98
CA PHE A 13 50.88 0.66 15.27
C PHE A 13 49.73 0.63 16.26
N VAL A 14 48.98 1.74 16.32
CA VAL A 14 47.62 1.73 16.86
C VAL A 14 46.82 0.83 15.93
N LEU A 15 46.68 -0.44 16.31
CA LEU A 15 45.66 -1.32 15.75
C LEU A 15 44.31 -0.73 16.15
N LEU A 16 43.77 0.14 15.30
CA LEU A 16 42.34 0.42 15.24
C LEU A 16 41.69 -0.89 14.79
N ILE A 17 41.52 -1.81 15.73
CA ILE A 17 40.52 -2.85 15.60
C ILE A 17 39.21 -2.08 15.67
N ALA A 18 38.69 -1.68 14.51
CA ALA A 18 37.30 -1.28 14.39
C ALA A 18 36.51 -2.42 15.04
N ALA A 19 35.88 -2.14 16.17
CA ALA A 19 34.96 -3.06 16.79
C ALA A 19 33.87 -3.32 15.75
N SER A 20 34.00 -4.42 15.01
CA SER A 20 32.90 -5.00 14.24
C SER A 20 31.89 -5.47 15.27
N LEU A 21 31.01 -4.55 15.65
CA LEU A 21 29.81 -4.84 16.41
C LEU A 21 29.05 -5.93 15.64
N THR A 22 29.15 -7.15 16.17
CA THR A 22 28.15 -8.23 16.17
C THR A 22 27.26 -8.36 14.93
N HIS A 23 27.41 -9.48 14.23
CA HIS A 23 26.41 -10.03 13.30
C HIS A 23 25.01 -10.07 13.98
N GLY A 24 24.16 -9.10 13.64
CA GLY A 24 22.78 -9.02 14.10
C GLY A 24 22.00 -8.13 13.14
N GLN A 25 21.09 -8.74 12.37
CA GLN A 25 20.09 -8.10 11.48
C GLN A 25 20.52 -6.75 10.90
N SER A 26 21.43 -6.80 9.92
CA SER A 26 21.95 -5.61 9.27
C SER A 26 20.84 -4.92 8.46
N CYS A 27 20.49 -3.70 8.87
CA CYS A 27 19.68 -2.77 8.11
C CYS A 27 20.18 -2.68 6.65
N PRO A 28 19.29 -2.61 5.64
CA PRO A 28 19.72 -2.41 4.25
C PRO A 28 20.57 -1.13 4.13
N GLN A 29 21.72 -1.21 3.44
CA GLN A 29 22.68 -0.09 3.36
C GLN A 29 22.08 1.20 2.76
N SER A 30 21.08 1.06 1.90
CA SER A 30 20.40 2.19 1.26
C SER A 30 19.33 2.82 2.15
N CYS A 31 19.00 2.21 3.29
CA CYS A 31 17.87 2.59 4.13
C CYS A 31 18.30 3.01 5.53
N ASP A 32 17.43 3.77 6.18
CA ASP A 32 17.61 4.27 7.53
C ASP A 32 16.67 3.49 8.47
N CYS A 33 17.22 2.61 9.31
CA CYS A 33 16.43 1.83 10.26
C CYS A 33 16.37 2.50 11.64
N ILE A 34 15.18 2.49 12.26
CA ILE A 34 14.89 3.10 13.56
C ILE A 34 14.44 1.98 14.52
N PRO A 35 15.38 1.32 15.25
CA PRO A 35 15.08 0.12 16.02
C PRO A 35 13.99 0.30 17.09
N HIS A 36 13.97 1.43 17.79
CA HIS A 36 12.98 1.71 18.85
C HIS A 36 11.55 1.80 18.33
N GLN A 37 11.37 2.21 17.07
CA GLN A 37 10.07 2.30 16.41
C GLN A 37 9.80 1.10 15.50
N ARG A 38 10.78 0.20 15.35
CA ARG A 38 10.76 -0.90 14.37
C ARG A 38 10.40 -0.40 12.97
N ALA A 39 10.92 0.77 12.62
CA ALA A 39 10.64 1.43 11.34
C ALA A 39 11.86 1.34 10.43
N VAL A 40 11.62 1.15 9.13
CA VAL A 40 12.64 1.14 8.09
C VAL A 40 12.27 2.15 7.02
N MET A 41 13.11 3.16 6.87
CA MET A 41 12.88 4.33 6.03
C MET A 41 13.79 4.26 4.80
N CYS A 42 13.23 3.99 3.63
CA CYS A 42 13.93 3.79 2.37
C CYS A 42 13.51 4.80 1.30
N GLN A 43 12.96 5.96 1.68
CA GLN A 43 12.38 6.92 0.76
C GLN A 43 13.42 7.62 -0.15
N ASN A 44 13.07 7.83 -1.42
CA ASN A 44 13.89 8.57 -2.39
C ASN A 44 15.31 8.01 -2.62
N LYS A 45 15.49 6.70 -2.45
CA LYS A 45 16.80 6.03 -2.59
C LYS A 45 17.03 5.44 -3.99
N ARG A 46 16.12 5.70 -4.94
CA ARG A 46 16.15 5.21 -6.34
C ARG A 46 16.22 3.67 -6.44
N LEU A 47 15.56 2.99 -5.50
CA LEU A 47 15.54 1.53 -5.47
C LEU A 47 14.75 0.99 -6.68
N GLY A 48 15.33 0.04 -7.40
CA GLY A 48 14.66 -0.67 -8.50
C GLY A 48 13.87 -1.90 -8.05
N SER A 49 14.20 -2.44 -6.87
CA SER A 49 13.55 -3.58 -6.22
C SER A 49 13.52 -3.38 -4.70
N ILE A 50 12.70 -4.16 -4.00
CA ILE A 50 12.65 -4.16 -2.54
C ILE A 50 14.00 -4.70 -2.02
N PRO A 51 14.71 -3.98 -1.13
CA PRO A 51 16.04 -4.39 -0.71
C PRO A 51 15.97 -5.57 0.28
N GLY A 52 16.92 -6.49 0.16
CA GLY A 52 17.11 -7.55 1.15
C GLY A 52 17.70 -7.03 2.47
N GLY A 53 17.58 -7.82 3.53
CA GLY A 53 18.14 -7.48 4.85
C GLY A 53 17.24 -6.61 5.72
N ILE A 54 16.00 -6.34 5.30
CA ILE A 54 15.00 -5.67 6.16
C ILE A 54 14.78 -6.53 7.42
N PRO A 55 14.93 -5.97 8.64
CA PRO A 55 14.70 -6.70 9.89
C PRO A 55 13.30 -7.32 9.94
N THR A 56 13.18 -8.57 10.37
CA THR A 56 11.90 -9.31 10.35
C THR A 56 10.90 -8.82 11.39
N ASP A 57 11.35 -8.04 12.37
CA ASP A 57 10.51 -7.38 13.37
C ASP A 57 10.05 -5.98 12.96
N THR A 58 10.32 -5.56 11.72
CA THR A 58 9.83 -4.29 11.15
C THR A 58 8.32 -4.21 11.24
N TRP A 59 7.84 -3.10 11.82
CA TRP A 59 6.43 -2.74 11.98
C TRP A 59 5.99 -1.75 10.89
N LEU A 60 6.86 -0.80 10.53
CA LEU A 60 6.62 0.19 9.46
C LEU A 60 7.74 0.12 8.43
N LEU A 61 7.37 0.00 7.15
CA LEU A 61 8.30 0.04 6.03
C LEU A 61 7.86 1.12 5.05
N ASP A 62 8.71 2.12 4.88
CA ASP A 62 8.50 3.20 3.90
C ASP A 62 9.47 3.02 2.74
N LEU A 63 8.93 2.66 1.57
CA LEU A 63 9.64 2.51 0.30
C LEU A 63 9.17 3.56 -0.72
N SER A 64 8.57 4.66 -0.27
CA SER A 64 8.00 5.69 -1.13
C SER A 64 9.06 6.44 -1.96
N GLY A 65 8.65 7.00 -3.11
CA GLY A 65 9.54 7.82 -3.93
C GLY A 65 10.71 7.05 -4.57
N ASN A 66 10.54 5.75 -4.82
CA ASN A 66 11.56 4.92 -5.46
C ASN A 66 11.21 4.62 -6.93
N SER A 67 11.89 3.64 -7.53
CA SER A 67 11.69 3.23 -8.92
C SER A 67 11.28 1.76 -9.02
N LEU A 68 10.56 1.26 -7.99
CA LEU A 68 10.03 -0.10 -7.97
C LEU A 68 9.03 -0.28 -9.11
N ARG A 69 9.12 -1.37 -9.86
CA ARG A 69 8.28 -1.63 -11.04
C ARG A 69 7.28 -2.76 -10.86
N TRP A 70 7.56 -3.67 -9.93
CA TRP A 70 6.72 -4.80 -9.57
C TRP A 70 6.89 -5.14 -8.09
N VAL A 71 5.98 -5.96 -7.56
CA VAL A 71 6.08 -6.57 -6.23
C VAL A 71 5.83 -8.07 -6.38
N GLU A 72 6.82 -8.87 -6.00
CA GLU A 72 6.77 -10.33 -6.09
C GLU A 72 6.18 -10.94 -4.82
N TYR A 73 5.64 -12.15 -4.92
CA TYR A 73 5.11 -12.92 -3.79
C TYR A 73 6.10 -13.06 -2.63
N ASN A 74 7.39 -13.17 -2.93
CA ASN A 74 8.42 -13.47 -1.93
C ASN A 74 9.12 -12.22 -1.36
N ASP A 75 8.95 -11.05 -1.96
CA ASP A 75 9.67 -9.82 -1.58
C ASP A 75 9.44 -9.44 -0.10
N LEU A 76 8.20 -9.65 0.37
CA LEU A 76 7.72 -9.25 1.69
C LEU A 76 7.36 -10.45 2.57
N ALA A 77 7.74 -11.68 2.16
CA ALA A 77 7.32 -12.92 2.81
C ALA A 77 7.81 -13.02 4.27
N THR A 78 8.97 -12.46 4.57
CA THR A 78 9.61 -12.53 5.90
C THR A 78 9.08 -11.48 6.89
N LEU A 79 8.36 -10.45 6.41
CA LEU A 79 7.93 -9.29 7.20
C LEU A 79 6.56 -9.49 7.86
N SER A 80 6.37 -10.63 8.53
CA SER A 80 5.09 -11.02 9.13
C SER A 80 4.55 -10.06 10.21
N ARG A 81 5.40 -9.20 10.78
CA ARG A 81 5.04 -8.21 11.81
C ARG A 81 4.70 -6.83 11.24
N LEU A 82 4.78 -6.66 9.92
CA LEU A 82 4.51 -5.39 9.27
C LEU A 82 3.04 -5.00 9.44
N GLU A 83 2.80 -3.79 9.94
CA GLU A 83 1.46 -3.20 10.07
C GLU A 83 1.27 -2.04 9.10
N GLU A 84 2.32 -1.33 8.73
CA GLU A 84 2.26 -0.23 7.76
C GLU A 84 3.29 -0.42 6.64
N LEU A 85 2.80 -0.37 5.40
CA LEU A 85 3.62 -0.43 4.20
C LEU A 85 3.28 0.73 3.28
N ASP A 86 4.29 1.55 2.97
CA ASP A 86 4.19 2.61 1.98
C ASP A 86 5.03 2.29 0.74
N LEU A 87 4.35 2.11 -0.39
CA LEU A 87 4.91 1.90 -1.73
C LEU A 87 4.54 3.06 -2.66
N SER A 88 4.12 4.20 -2.13
CA SER A 88 3.63 5.33 -2.93
C SER A 88 4.74 5.95 -3.78
N GLU A 89 4.36 6.65 -4.85
CA GLU A 89 5.29 7.37 -5.72
C GLU A 89 6.41 6.47 -6.29
N ASN A 90 6.00 5.28 -6.73
CA ASN A 90 6.86 4.32 -7.43
C ASN A 90 6.39 4.13 -8.88
N LEU A 91 6.95 3.15 -9.58
CA LEU A 91 6.60 2.83 -10.97
C LEU A 91 5.89 1.46 -11.07
N ILE A 92 5.23 1.03 -9.98
CA ILE A 92 4.67 -0.33 -9.87
C ILE A 92 3.53 -0.47 -10.87
N SER A 93 3.69 -1.39 -11.82
CA SER A 93 2.72 -1.66 -12.89
C SER A 93 2.16 -3.08 -12.85
N VAL A 94 2.84 -3.96 -12.12
CA VAL A 94 2.49 -5.37 -11.97
C VAL A 94 2.56 -5.75 -10.49
N LEU A 95 1.53 -6.42 -10.00
CA LEU A 95 1.55 -7.13 -8.73
C LEU A 95 1.43 -8.61 -9.03
N GLU A 96 2.26 -9.44 -8.39
CA GLU A 96 2.02 -10.87 -8.45
C GLU A 96 0.78 -11.25 -7.63
N PRO A 97 0.05 -12.32 -8.01
CA PRO A 97 -0.98 -12.87 -7.16
C PRO A 97 -0.43 -13.18 -5.77
N ASN A 98 -1.16 -12.80 -4.72
CA ASN A 98 -0.77 -13.01 -3.33
C ASN A 98 0.51 -12.26 -2.90
N ALA A 99 0.95 -11.22 -3.63
CA ALA A 99 2.12 -10.39 -3.31
C ALA A 99 2.22 -9.96 -1.82
N PHE A 100 1.08 -9.72 -1.18
CA PHE A 100 1.00 -9.26 0.21
C PHE A 100 0.50 -10.33 1.18
N SER A 101 0.30 -11.57 0.73
CA SER A 101 -0.44 -12.59 1.49
C SER A 101 0.25 -13.09 2.77
N SER A 102 1.54 -12.80 2.94
CA SER A 102 2.31 -13.04 4.17
C SER A 102 2.07 -11.99 5.25
N LEU A 103 1.56 -10.81 4.88
CA LEU A 103 1.44 -9.63 5.73
C LEU A 103 0.13 -9.64 6.53
N LEU A 104 -0.04 -10.67 7.37
CA LEU A 104 -1.29 -10.94 8.10
C LEU A 104 -1.65 -9.85 9.12
N ASN A 105 -0.67 -9.07 9.57
CA ASN A 105 -0.87 -7.96 10.51
C ASN A 105 -1.01 -6.61 9.82
N LEU A 106 -0.94 -6.56 8.48
CA LEU A 106 -0.97 -5.29 7.74
C LEU A 106 -2.29 -4.56 7.98
N ARG A 107 -2.19 -3.31 8.43
CA ARG A 107 -3.30 -2.40 8.72
C ARG A 107 -3.41 -1.30 7.68
N VAL A 108 -2.28 -0.83 7.17
CA VAL A 108 -2.21 0.28 6.21
C VAL A 108 -1.33 -0.14 5.03
N LEU A 109 -1.91 -0.06 3.83
CA LEU A 109 -1.20 -0.25 2.58
C LEU A 109 -1.42 0.99 1.71
N ARG A 110 -0.33 1.72 1.44
CA ARG A 110 -0.34 2.86 0.53
C ARG A 110 0.41 2.50 -0.75
N MET A 111 -0.25 2.65 -1.88
CA MET A 111 0.32 2.42 -3.20
C MET A 111 -0.09 3.56 -4.15
N ARG A 112 -0.22 4.76 -3.59
CA ARG A 112 -0.62 5.95 -4.32
C ARG A 112 0.40 6.32 -5.39
N SER A 113 -0.04 6.91 -6.49
CA SER A 113 0.85 7.44 -7.54
C SER A 113 1.80 6.38 -8.09
N ASN A 114 1.23 5.24 -8.49
CA ASN A 114 1.91 4.15 -9.17
C ASN A 114 1.36 3.99 -10.62
N GLN A 115 1.65 2.87 -11.28
CA GLN A 115 1.28 2.64 -12.69
C GLN A 115 0.36 1.43 -12.88
N LEU A 116 -0.39 1.04 -11.85
CA LEU A 116 -1.27 -0.13 -11.93
C LEU A 116 -2.43 0.13 -12.87
N LYS A 117 -2.59 -0.75 -13.86
CA LYS A 117 -3.73 -0.73 -14.80
C LYS A 117 -4.90 -1.60 -14.34
N LEU A 118 -4.59 -2.61 -13.53
CA LEU A 118 -5.53 -3.56 -12.96
C LEU A 118 -4.99 -4.06 -11.62
N VAL A 119 -5.91 -4.41 -10.72
CA VAL A 119 -5.58 -5.16 -9.52
C VAL A 119 -5.82 -6.64 -9.83
N PRO A 120 -4.79 -7.50 -9.75
CA PRO A 120 -4.97 -8.93 -9.99
C PRO A 120 -5.86 -9.54 -8.90
N MET A 121 -6.66 -10.55 -9.29
CA MET A 121 -7.48 -11.29 -8.34
C MET A 121 -6.57 -11.92 -7.27
N GLY A 122 -6.92 -11.71 -5.99
CA GLY A 122 -6.13 -12.21 -4.87
C GLY A 122 -4.86 -11.42 -4.55
N ALA A 123 -4.62 -10.26 -5.19
CA ALA A 123 -3.50 -9.37 -4.79
C ALA A 123 -3.52 -9.03 -3.30
N PHE A 124 -4.73 -8.81 -2.76
CA PHE A 124 -4.98 -8.49 -1.35
C PHE A 124 -5.50 -9.68 -0.53
N SER A 125 -5.29 -10.90 -1.03
CA SER A 125 -5.72 -12.13 -0.35
C SER A 125 -5.11 -12.19 1.05
N ARG A 126 -5.92 -12.67 2.02
CA ARG A 126 -5.54 -12.85 3.44
C ARG A 126 -5.23 -11.57 4.23
N LEU A 127 -5.30 -10.37 3.64
CA LEU A 127 -5.13 -9.09 4.33
C LEU A 127 -6.34 -8.71 5.21
N THR A 128 -6.72 -9.63 6.09
CA THR A 128 -7.96 -9.53 6.88
C THR A 128 -7.90 -8.43 7.94
N ASN A 129 -6.72 -7.98 8.35
CA ASN A 129 -6.53 -6.89 9.31
C ASN A 129 -6.39 -5.51 8.65
N LEU A 130 -6.41 -5.45 7.32
CA LEU A 130 -6.22 -4.20 6.60
C LEU A 130 -7.40 -3.26 6.87
N THR A 131 -7.07 -2.03 7.25
CA THR A 131 -8.04 -0.98 7.59
C THR A 131 -8.01 0.17 6.61
N THR A 132 -6.86 0.43 5.97
CA THR A 132 -6.68 1.51 5.00
C THR A 132 -5.96 0.98 3.77
N LEU A 133 -6.54 1.25 2.61
CA LEU A 133 -5.97 0.93 1.30
C LEU A 133 -6.06 2.16 0.41
N ASP A 134 -4.90 2.66 -0.04
CA ASP A 134 -4.81 3.78 -0.97
C ASP A 134 -4.21 3.30 -2.31
N LEU A 135 -5.06 3.31 -3.34
CA LEU A 135 -4.72 3.01 -4.74
C LEU A 135 -4.88 4.25 -5.63
N SER A 136 -4.98 5.45 -5.04
CA SER A 136 -5.20 6.67 -5.78
C SER A 136 -4.02 7.02 -6.70
N GLY A 137 -4.27 7.75 -7.78
CA GLY A 137 -3.19 8.17 -8.69
C GLY A 137 -2.54 7.02 -9.48
N ASN A 138 -3.25 5.91 -9.64
CA ASN A 138 -2.82 4.81 -10.51
C ASN A 138 -3.44 4.97 -11.91
N LYS A 139 -3.39 3.92 -12.74
CA LYS A 139 -3.94 3.89 -14.11
C LYS A 139 -5.06 2.86 -14.22
N LEU A 140 -5.78 2.61 -13.12
CA LEU A 140 -6.79 1.55 -13.06
C LEU A 140 -7.95 1.92 -13.99
N VAL A 141 -8.28 1.02 -14.92
CA VAL A 141 -9.37 1.25 -15.89
C VAL A 141 -10.69 0.65 -15.43
N ILE A 142 -10.61 -0.49 -14.74
CA ILE A 142 -11.78 -1.24 -14.27
C ILE A 142 -11.56 -1.79 -12.86
N LEU A 143 -12.64 -1.85 -12.07
CA LEU A 143 -12.70 -2.66 -10.85
C LEU A 143 -13.52 -3.91 -11.12
N LEU A 144 -12.86 -5.07 -11.07
CA LEU A 144 -13.47 -6.37 -11.35
C LEU A 144 -14.24 -6.89 -10.15
N ASP A 145 -15.13 -7.85 -10.40
CA ASP A 145 -15.82 -8.59 -9.34
C ASP A 145 -14.79 -9.19 -8.36
N PHE A 146 -15.13 -9.14 -7.06
CA PHE A 146 -14.35 -9.78 -6.00
C PHE A 146 -12.95 -9.21 -5.73
N THR A 147 -12.56 -8.09 -6.37
CA THR A 147 -11.24 -7.45 -6.21
C THR A 147 -10.87 -7.24 -4.73
N PHE A 148 -11.84 -6.89 -3.88
CA PHE A 148 -11.65 -6.59 -2.46
C PHE A 148 -12.35 -7.58 -1.51
N GLN A 149 -12.68 -8.79 -1.98
CA GLN A 149 -13.55 -9.72 -1.24
C GLN A 149 -13.05 -10.10 0.16
N ASP A 150 -11.73 -10.16 0.35
CA ASP A 150 -11.12 -10.59 1.63
C ASP A 150 -10.92 -9.44 2.64
N LEU A 151 -11.11 -8.19 2.20
CA LEU A 151 -10.83 -6.98 2.98
C LEU A 151 -11.98 -6.61 3.93
N LYS A 152 -12.40 -7.55 4.77
CA LYS A 152 -13.60 -7.44 5.63
C LYS A 152 -13.52 -6.33 6.67
N ASN A 153 -12.32 -6.03 7.16
CA ASN A 153 -12.07 -4.99 8.16
C ASN A 153 -11.63 -3.65 7.57
N LEU A 154 -11.61 -3.52 6.23
CA LEU A 154 -11.23 -2.28 5.57
C LEU A 154 -12.22 -1.18 5.93
N ARG A 155 -11.71 -0.04 6.36
CA ARG A 155 -12.50 1.13 6.77
C ARG A 155 -12.39 2.25 5.75
N ASN A 156 -11.23 2.42 5.14
CA ASN A 156 -10.92 3.51 4.23
C ASN A 156 -10.37 2.92 2.92
N LEU A 157 -11.03 3.25 1.81
CA LEU A 157 -10.61 2.87 0.47
C LEU A 157 -10.55 4.11 -0.43
N GLU A 158 -9.36 4.38 -0.96
CA GLU A 158 -9.13 5.46 -1.93
C GLU A 158 -8.74 4.87 -3.29
N VAL A 159 -9.54 5.16 -4.32
CA VAL A 159 -9.30 4.72 -5.70
C VAL A 159 -9.42 5.89 -6.70
N GLY A 160 -9.41 7.13 -6.20
CA GLY A 160 -9.47 8.32 -7.03
C GLY A 160 -8.23 8.50 -7.94
N ASP A 161 -8.26 9.47 -8.83
CA ASP A 161 -7.15 9.80 -9.74
C ASP A 161 -6.69 8.60 -10.57
N ASN A 162 -7.66 7.79 -10.98
CA ASN A 162 -7.46 6.65 -11.86
C ASN A 162 -8.25 6.85 -13.15
N ASP A 163 -7.87 6.13 -14.20
CA ASP A 163 -8.57 6.07 -15.49
C ASP A 163 -9.85 5.21 -15.43
N LEU A 164 -10.52 5.13 -14.27
CA LEU A 164 -11.62 4.21 -14.04
C LEU A 164 -12.81 4.60 -14.93
N VAL A 165 -13.21 3.68 -15.81
CA VAL A 165 -14.39 3.82 -16.70
C VAL A 165 -15.54 2.92 -16.26
N TYR A 166 -15.24 1.79 -15.61
CA TYR A 166 -16.23 0.80 -15.21
C TYR A 166 -15.95 0.19 -13.83
N ILE A 167 -16.99 0.09 -13.01
CA ILE A 167 -16.98 -0.64 -11.73
C ILE A 167 -17.99 -1.76 -11.83
N SER A 168 -17.52 -2.99 -11.65
CA SER A 168 -18.38 -4.16 -11.71
C SER A 168 -19.35 -4.25 -10.53
N ASN A 169 -20.49 -4.90 -10.75
CA ASN A 169 -21.56 -4.99 -9.76
C ASN A 169 -21.12 -5.67 -8.45
N LYS A 170 -20.13 -6.57 -8.45
CA LYS A 170 -19.62 -7.21 -7.24
C LYS A 170 -18.21 -6.74 -6.87
N ALA A 171 -17.77 -5.60 -7.38
CA ALA A 171 -16.43 -5.07 -7.08
C ALA A 171 -16.22 -4.80 -5.59
N PHE A 172 -17.26 -4.29 -4.91
CA PHE A 172 -17.23 -3.98 -3.48
C PHE A 172 -17.80 -5.10 -2.59
N LEU A 173 -18.08 -6.28 -3.14
CA LEU A 173 -18.46 -7.43 -2.33
C LEU A 173 -17.34 -7.74 -1.33
N GLY A 174 -17.67 -7.94 -0.06
CA GLY A 174 -16.72 -8.24 1.02
C GLY A 174 -16.33 -7.05 1.88
N LEU A 175 -16.50 -5.82 1.37
CA LEU A 175 -16.19 -4.56 2.08
C LEU A 175 -17.26 -4.17 3.12
N VAL A 176 -17.63 -5.11 3.98
CA VAL A 176 -18.70 -4.94 4.98
C VAL A 176 -18.35 -3.94 6.08
N GLY A 177 -17.06 -3.77 6.38
CA GLY A 177 -16.55 -2.83 7.38
C GLY A 177 -16.25 -1.43 6.86
N LEU A 178 -16.45 -1.17 5.56
CA LEU A 178 -16.03 0.07 4.91
C LEU A 178 -16.84 1.25 5.42
N ARG A 179 -16.14 2.29 5.87
CA ARG A 179 -16.72 3.54 6.38
C ARG A 179 -16.54 4.69 5.41
N GLU A 180 -15.42 4.74 4.71
CA GLU A 180 -15.09 5.82 3.79
C GLU A 180 -14.65 5.25 2.45
N LEU A 181 -15.31 5.72 1.39
CA LEU A 181 -14.97 5.42 0.00
C LEU A 181 -14.75 6.72 -0.76
N THR A 182 -13.56 6.87 -1.32
CA THR A 182 -13.18 8.03 -2.14
C THR A 182 -12.93 7.59 -3.57
N ILE A 183 -13.77 8.10 -4.48
CA ILE A 183 -13.67 7.94 -5.93
C ILE A 183 -13.76 9.35 -6.54
N GLU A 184 -12.61 9.99 -6.69
CA GLU A 184 -12.52 11.35 -7.24
C GLU A 184 -11.71 11.34 -8.53
N ARG A 185 -11.97 12.27 -9.46
CA ARG A 185 -11.18 12.44 -10.69
C ARG A 185 -11.05 11.14 -11.50
N CYS A 186 -12.17 10.46 -11.72
CA CYS A 186 -12.26 9.28 -12.58
C CYS A 186 -13.20 9.54 -13.76
N ASN A 187 -12.99 8.82 -14.86
CA ASN A 187 -13.82 8.94 -16.06
C ASN A 187 -15.03 7.98 -16.04
N LEU A 188 -15.61 7.79 -14.85
CA LEU A 188 -16.73 6.87 -14.65
C LEU A 188 -17.98 7.40 -15.34
N THR A 189 -18.63 6.55 -16.12
CA THR A 189 -19.91 6.87 -16.76
C THR A 189 -21.09 6.65 -15.82
N SER A 190 -21.01 5.62 -14.97
CA SER A 190 -22.04 5.30 -13.97
C SER A 190 -21.47 4.41 -12.87
N ILE A 191 -22.09 4.51 -11.68
CA ILE A 191 -21.90 3.56 -10.58
C ILE A 191 -23.26 2.95 -10.25
N THR A 192 -23.34 1.62 -10.21
CA THR A 192 -24.63 0.93 -10.03
C THR A 192 -25.02 0.89 -8.55
N GLY A 193 -26.31 1.06 -8.25
CA GLY A 193 -26.83 0.86 -6.90
C GLY A 193 -26.53 -0.55 -6.35
N GLN A 194 -26.43 -1.54 -7.24
CA GLN A 194 -26.02 -2.90 -6.87
C GLN A 194 -24.60 -2.94 -6.30
N SER A 195 -23.63 -2.28 -6.95
CA SER A 195 -22.24 -2.23 -6.45
C SER A 195 -22.15 -1.58 -5.07
N LEU A 196 -22.89 -0.48 -4.85
CA LEU A 196 -22.91 0.24 -3.57
C LEU A 196 -23.68 -0.51 -2.48
N SER A 197 -24.67 -1.35 -2.82
CA SER A 197 -25.51 -2.07 -1.84
C SER A 197 -24.74 -3.00 -0.89
N TYR A 198 -23.52 -3.39 -1.25
CA TYR A 198 -22.64 -4.18 -0.39
C TYR A 198 -22.02 -3.38 0.75
N LEU A 199 -21.95 -2.04 0.63
CA LEU A 199 -21.27 -1.13 1.56
C LEU A 199 -22.20 -0.70 2.69
N ARG A 200 -22.67 -1.66 3.49
CA ARG A 200 -23.68 -1.41 4.54
C ARG A 200 -23.19 -0.53 5.69
N GLY A 201 -21.87 -0.50 5.92
CA GLY A 201 -21.23 0.31 6.97
C GLY A 201 -20.79 1.71 6.52
N LEU A 202 -21.08 2.10 5.27
CA LEU A 202 -20.53 3.31 4.67
C LEU A 202 -21.08 4.56 5.35
N VAL A 203 -20.18 5.42 5.80
CA VAL A 203 -20.48 6.71 6.44
C VAL A 203 -20.23 7.85 5.46
N THR A 204 -19.11 7.78 4.75
CA THR A 204 -18.63 8.83 3.85
C THR A 204 -18.44 8.26 2.46
N LEU A 205 -19.12 8.84 1.47
CA LEU A 205 -18.90 8.56 0.05
C LEU A 205 -18.49 9.87 -0.63
N ARG A 206 -17.26 9.93 -1.15
CA ARG A 206 -16.74 11.08 -1.89
C ARG A 206 -16.69 10.74 -3.37
N LEU A 207 -17.56 11.38 -4.13
CA LEU A 207 -17.61 11.34 -5.59
C LEU A 207 -17.37 12.76 -6.11
N ARG A 208 -16.20 13.04 -6.68
CA ARG A 208 -15.87 14.37 -7.24
C ARG A 208 -15.27 14.25 -8.62
N TYR A 209 -15.50 15.26 -9.46
CA TYR A 209 -14.93 15.35 -10.81
C TYR A 209 -15.17 14.06 -11.64
N LEU A 210 -16.41 13.57 -11.64
CA LEU A 210 -16.83 12.41 -12.42
C LEU A 210 -17.64 12.86 -13.64
N SER A 211 -17.44 12.20 -14.78
CA SER A 211 -18.15 12.47 -16.04
C SER A 211 -19.51 11.74 -16.11
N ILE A 212 -20.24 11.68 -15.00
CA ILE A 212 -21.45 10.84 -14.88
C ILE A 212 -22.67 11.55 -15.48
N ALA A 213 -23.35 10.88 -16.42
CA ALA A 213 -24.74 11.16 -16.75
C ALA A 213 -25.63 10.49 -15.69
N PHE A 214 -26.19 11.27 -14.76
CA PHE A 214 -26.99 10.72 -13.66
C PHE A 214 -28.28 10.05 -14.17
N HIS A 215 -28.31 8.72 -14.29
CA HIS A 215 -29.56 7.96 -14.32
C HIS A 215 -30.01 7.64 -12.89
N PHE A 216 -30.81 8.55 -12.31
CA PHE A 216 -31.28 8.56 -10.92
C PHE A 216 -32.12 7.34 -10.47
N VAL A 217 -32.44 6.38 -11.33
CA VAL A 217 -33.51 5.39 -11.10
C VAL A 217 -33.12 4.30 -10.08
N HIS A 218 -31.83 4.07 -9.79
CA HIS A 218 -31.38 2.96 -8.93
C HIS A 218 -30.88 3.35 -7.52
N PHE A 219 -30.76 4.64 -7.20
CA PHE A 219 -30.31 5.07 -5.86
C PHE A 219 -31.40 4.97 -4.78
N THR A 220 -32.68 4.95 -5.17
CA THR A 220 -33.81 4.81 -4.25
C THR A 220 -33.77 3.51 -3.43
N LYS A 221 -33.24 2.42 -4.01
CA LYS A 221 -33.12 1.13 -3.32
C LYS A 221 -31.98 1.07 -2.29
N PHE A 222 -30.98 1.96 -2.38
CA PHE A 222 -29.94 2.08 -1.36
C PHE A 222 -30.52 2.71 -0.07
N HIS A 223 -31.46 3.65 -0.22
CA HIS A 223 -32.06 4.39 0.88
C HIS A 223 -32.97 3.54 1.78
N GLU A 224 -33.51 2.43 1.28
CA GLU A 224 -34.43 1.56 2.06
C GLU A 224 -33.71 0.57 3.00
N THR A 225 -32.40 0.35 2.84
CA THR A 225 -31.67 -0.71 3.58
C THR A 225 -30.69 -0.20 4.65
N SER A 226 -30.50 1.12 4.77
CA SER A 226 -29.64 1.71 5.80
C SER A 226 -30.46 2.55 6.78
N THR A 227 -30.79 1.98 7.93
CA THR A 227 -31.56 2.62 9.01
C THR A 227 -30.80 3.75 9.73
N HIS A 228 -29.55 4.03 9.35
CA HIS A 228 -28.69 5.01 10.02
C HIS A 228 -27.87 5.88 9.08
N ALA A 229 -28.24 6.01 7.81
CA ALA A 229 -27.61 6.98 6.96
C ALA A 229 -28.50 8.22 6.85
N THR A 230 -28.14 9.25 7.62
CA THR A 230 -28.43 10.64 7.26
C THR A 230 -27.73 10.89 5.93
N PHE A 231 -28.36 10.41 4.85
CA PHE A 231 -27.87 10.43 3.49
C PHE A 231 -27.99 11.87 3.01
N LEU A 232 -27.10 12.72 3.51
CA LEU A 232 -26.96 14.06 2.99
C LEU A 232 -26.49 13.90 1.56
N ILE A 233 -27.44 14.10 0.66
CA ILE A 233 -27.27 14.82 -0.59
C ILE A 233 -26.48 16.11 -0.27
N ARG A 234 -25.17 15.99 -0.07
CA ARG A 234 -24.19 16.92 -0.64
C ARG A 234 -23.78 16.40 -2.01
N LEU A 235 -24.77 15.91 -2.76
CA LEU A 235 -24.78 15.98 -4.20
C LEU A 235 -25.07 17.44 -4.57
N LEU A 236 -24.13 18.33 -4.26
CA LEU A 236 -24.17 19.72 -4.68
C LEU A 236 -22.78 20.05 -5.22
N MET A 237 -22.70 20.00 -6.55
CA MET A 237 -22.23 21.14 -7.35
C MET A 237 -21.05 21.88 -6.73
N GLN A 238 -19.86 21.31 -6.89
CA GLN A 238 -18.59 22.03 -7.04
C GLN A 238 -17.66 21.19 -7.91
#